data_AF-A0A941F8V9-F1
#
_entry.id   AF-A0A941F8V9-F1
#
_cell.length_a   1.000
_cell.length_b   1.000
_cell.length_c   1.000
_cell.angle_alpha   90.00
_cell.angle_beta   90.00
_cell.angle_gamma   90.00
#
_symmetry.space_group_name_H-M   'P 1'
#
loop_
_entity.id
_entity.type
_entity.pdbx_description
1 polymer ?
#
loop_
_entity_poly.entity_id
_entity_poly.type
_entity_poly.pdbx_seq_one_letter_code
_entity_poly.pdbx_strand_id
1 'polypeptide(L)'
;MSGGSYNYLYEACDLEDLQNRQHDLRDMADRLAALGYAQDAATETEELLALFRQWQIRAGVRIRRLENVWKAIEWWDSADWSEHRVHEALAEYRSDAISPSAREALPHSEPS
;
A
#
# COMPACT_ATOMS: atom_id res chain seq x y z
N MET A 1 -14.44 -16.85 -26.54
CA MET A 1 -13.05 -16.40 -26.76
C MET A 1 -12.23 -17.00 -25.63
N SER A 2 -11.20 -17.81 -25.92
CA SER A 2 -10.32 -18.31 -24.87
C SER A 2 -9.33 -17.22 -24.49
N GLY A 3 -9.29 -16.79 -23.22
CA GLY A 3 -8.46 -15.68 -22.74
C GLY A 3 -6.94 -15.90 -22.73
N GLY A 4 -6.40 -16.86 -23.49
CA GLY A 4 -5.00 -17.30 -23.30
C GLY A 4 -4.75 -17.91 -21.92
N SER A 5 -3.55 -18.48 -21.69
CA SER A 5 -3.21 -19.14 -20.42
C SER A 5 -2.93 -18.16 -19.27
N TYR A 6 -2.68 -16.89 -19.59
CA TYR A 6 -2.31 -15.84 -18.63
C TYR A 6 -3.02 -14.51 -18.95
N ASN A 7 -4.25 -14.57 -19.48
CA ASN A 7 -5.08 -13.38 -19.78
C ASN A 7 -4.36 -12.28 -20.57
N TYR A 8 -3.51 -12.70 -21.52
CA TYR A 8 -2.68 -11.80 -22.34
C TYR A 8 -1.88 -10.79 -21.49
N LEU A 9 -1.21 -11.25 -20.43
CA LEU A 9 -0.43 -10.42 -19.52
C LEU A 9 0.57 -9.47 -20.22
N TYR A 10 1.10 -9.85 -21.39
CA TYR A 10 1.99 -9.01 -22.19
C TYR A 10 1.29 -7.78 -22.81
N GLU A 11 -0.04 -7.75 -22.84
CA GLU A 11 -0.86 -6.62 -23.31
C GLU A 11 -1.18 -5.63 -22.18
N ALA A 12 -0.66 -5.85 -20.97
CA ALA A 12 -0.91 -4.93 -19.87
C ALA A 12 -0.39 -3.52 -20.21
N CYS A 13 -1.29 -2.53 -20.18
CA CYS A 13 -1.01 -1.19 -20.70
C CYS A 13 -0.39 -0.24 -19.67
N ASP A 14 -0.59 -0.51 -18.37
CA ASP A 14 -0.09 0.31 -17.28
C ASP A 14 0.01 -0.47 -15.96
N LEU A 15 0.45 0.22 -14.90
CA LEU A 15 0.62 -0.33 -13.56
C LEU A 15 -0.72 -0.69 -12.89
N GLU A 16 -1.81 0.00 -13.20
CA GLU A 16 -3.13 -0.28 -12.61
C GLU A 16 -3.69 -1.58 -13.18
N ASP A 17 -3.58 -1.78 -14.49
CA ASP A 17 -3.94 -3.03 -15.16
C ASP A 17 -3.11 -4.21 -14.63
N LEU A 18 -1.78 -4.04 -14.51
CA LEU A 18 -0.92 -5.07 -13.89
C LEU A 18 -1.30 -5.36 -12.43
N GLN A 19 -1.65 -4.33 -11.66
CA GLN A 19 -2.09 -4.51 -10.28
C GLN A 19 -3.40 -5.30 -10.19
N ASN A 20 -4.30 -5.13 -11.16
CA ASN A 20 -5.55 -5.89 -11.25
C ASN A 20 -5.32 -7.35 -11.71
N ARG A 21 -4.19 -7.64 -12.35
CA ARG A 21 -3.80 -8.97 -12.84
C ARG A 21 -2.71 -9.65 -12.00
N GLN A 22 -2.65 -9.36 -10.69
CA GLN A 22 -1.67 -9.97 -9.77
C GLN A 22 -1.71 -11.51 -9.75
N HIS A 23 -2.89 -12.10 -9.96
CA HIS A 23 -3.02 -13.56 -10.08
C HIS A 23 -2.28 -14.08 -11.31
N ASP A 24 -2.45 -13.44 -12.47
CA ASP A 24 -1.78 -13.83 -13.71
C ASP A 24 -0.26 -13.65 -13.61
N LEU A 25 0.20 -12.61 -12.91
CA LEU A 25 1.62 -12.40 -12.61
C LEU A 25 2.19 -13.52 -11.72
N ARG A 26 1.43 -13.98 -10.72
CA ARG A 26 1.84 -15.11 -9.88
C ARG A 26 1.96 -16.39 -10.70
N ASP A 27 0.93 -16.70 -11.50
CA ASP A 27 0.93 -17.90 -12.35
C ASP A 27 2.08 -17.86 -13.37
N MET A 28 2.42 -16.68 -13.89
CA MET A 28 3.56 -16.49 -14.78
C MET A 28 4.89 -16.70 -14.06
N ALA A 29 5.07 -16.15 -12.86
CA ALA A 29 6.28 -16.38 -12.05
C ALA A 29 6.48 -17.88 -11.76
N ASP A 30 5.42 -18.56 -11.32
CA ASP A 30 5.44 -19.99 -11.03
C ASP A 30 5.77 -20.80 -12.30
N ARG A 31 5.21 -20.41 -13.45
CA ARG A 31 5.54 -21.03 -14.73
C ARG A 31 7.00 -20.84 -15.11
N LEU A 32 7.53 -19.62 -15.02
CA LEU A 32 8.90 -19.29 -15.38
C LEU A 32 9.89 -20.06 -14.50
N ALA A 33 9.63 -20.14 -13.19
CA ALA A 33 10.42 -20.93 -12.26
C ALA A 33 10.41 -22.43 -12.62
N ALA A 34 9.24 -22.97 -12.95
CA ALA A 34 9.08 -24.39 -13.32
C ALA A 34 9.80 -24.80 -14.61
N LEU A 35 10.22 -23.85 -15.47
CA LEU A 35 11.01 -24.16 -16.66
C LEU A 35 12.46 -24.56 -16.31
N GLY A 36 12.97 -24.15 -15.15
CA GLY A 36 14.34 -24.46 -14.70
C GLY A 36 15.46 -23.71 -15.43
N TYR A 37 15.18 -23.03 -16.54
CA TYR A 37 16.15 -22.22 -17.29
C TYR A 37 15.79 -20.73 -17.38
N ALA A 38 14.63 -20.31 -16.86
CA ALA A 38 14.12 -18.93 -16.93
C ALA A 38 14.05 -18.26 -15.56
N GLN A 39 15.04 -18.56 -14.70
CA GLN A 39 15.03 -18.12 -13.30
C GLN A 39 15.16 -16.60 -13.15
N ASP A 40 15.88 -15.96 -14.07
CA ASP A 40 16.01 -14.50 -14.15
C ASP A 40 14.64 -13.83 -14.35
N ALA A 41 13.89 -14.27 -15.35
CA ALA A 41 12.54 -13.75 -15.63
C ALA A 41 11.55 -14.08 -14.50
N ALA A 42 11.67 -15.27 -13.89
CA ALA A 42 10.85 -15.63 -12.74
C ALA A 42 11.09 -14.66 -11.57
N THR A 43 12.36 -14.42 -11.23
CA THR A 43 12.75 -13.50 -10.16
C THR A 43 12.30 -12.07 -10.43
N GLU A 44 12.45 -11.56 -11.66
CA GLU A 44 11.96 -10.22 -12.01
C GLU A 44 10.43 -10.11 -11.86
N THR A 45 9.69 -11.15 -12.21
CA THR A 45 8.23 -11.20 -12.04
C THR A 45 7.83 -11.22 -10.56
N GLU A 46 8.56 -11.98 -9.73
CA GLU A 46 8.36 -12.02 -8.26
C GLU A 46 8.69 -10.68 -7.59
N GLU A 47 9.74 -10.01 -8.04
CA GLU A 47 10.13 -8.69 -7.56
C GLU A 47 9.04 -7.66 -7.85
N LEU A 48 8.43 -7.70 -9.05
CA LEU A 48 7.30 -6.85 -9.39
C LEU A 48 6.10 -7.07 -8.45
N LEU A 49 5.75 -8.33 -8.14
CA LEU A 49 4.72 -8.66 -7.15
C LEU A 49 5.06 -8.13 -5.75
N ALA A 50 6.32 -8.24 -5.34
CA ALA A 50 6.79 -7.73 -4.05
C ALA A 50 6.69 -6.20 -4.00
N LEU A 51 7.06 -5.51 -5.09
CA LEU A 51 6.93 -4.06 -5.21
C LEU A 51 5.48 -3.61 -5.09
N PHE A 52 4.53 -4.28 -5.75
CA PHE A 52 3.11 -3.96 -5.62
C PHE A 52 2.63 -4.11 -4.17
N ARG A 53 2.96 -5.22 -3.50
CA ARG A 53 2.59 -5.43 -2.10
C ARG A 53 3.18 -4.36 -1.18
N GLN A 54 4.46 -4.03 -1.34
CA GLN A 54 5.12 -2.99 -0.55
C GLN A 54 4.47 -1.63 -0.77
N TRP A 55 4.17 -1.29 -2.03
CA TRP A 55 3.51 -0.05 -2.38
C TRP A 55 2.12 0.04 -1.77
N GLN A 56 1.29 -1.00 -1.90
CA GLN A 56 -0.07 -1.06 -1.33
C GLN A 56 -0.06 -0.83 0.19
N ILE A 57 0.85 -1.50 0.91
CA ILE A 57 0.99 -1.32 2.37
C ILE A 57 1.40 0.12 2.69
N ARG A 58 2.43 0.64 2.01
CA ARG A 58 2.96 2.00 2.24
C ARG A 58 1.95 3.09 1.89
N ALA A 59 1.16 2.90 0.84
CA ALA A 59 0.09 3.79 0.43
C ALA A 59 -1.06 3.75 1.44
N GLY A 60 -1.51 2.56 1.84
CA GLY A 60 -2.57 2.39 2.84
C GLY A 60 -2.25 3.06 4.18
N VAL A 61 -0.99 2.95 4.65
CA VAL A 61 -0.55 3.67 5.86
C VAL A 61 -0.62 5.19 5.68
N ARG A 62 -0.20 5.71 4.52
CA ARG A 62 -0.26 7.16 4.24
C ARG A 62 -1.68 7.67 4.16
N ILE A 63 -2.56 6.94 3.47
CA ILE A 63 -3.98 7.27 3.34
C ILE A 63 -4.61 7.39 4.73
N ARG A 64 -4.47 6.37 5.58
CA ARG A 64 -5.03 6.39 6.95
C ARG A 64 -4.51 7.56 7.78
N ARG A 65 -3.22 7.87 7.68
CA ARG A 65 -2.62 9.00 8.41
C ARG A 65 -3.11 10.36 7.91
N LEU A 66 -3.41 10.48 6.63
CA LEU A 66 -3.81 11.74 6.00
C LEU A 66 -5.32 11.96 5.95
N GLU A 67 -6.12 10.90 6.15
CA GLU A 67 -7.58 10.93 6.06
C GLU A 67 -8.22 12.08 6.86
N ASN A 68 -7.82 12.25 8.13
CA ASN A 68 -8.34 13.33 8.97
C ASN A 68 -7.93 14.72 8.49
N VAL A 69 -6.73 14.86 7.93
CA VAL A 69 -6.24 16.13 7.38
C VAL A 69 -7.03 16.49 6.13
N TRP A 70 -7.23 15.55 5.22
CA TRP A 70 -8.02 15.75 4.00
C TRP A 70 -9.46 16.12 4.32
N LYS A 71 -10.07 15.41 5.27
CA LYS A 71 -11.42 15.73 5.75
C LYS A 71 -11.51 17.14 6.35
N ALA A 72 -10.51 17.54 7.14
CA ALA A 72 -10.51 18.87 7.76
C ALA A 72 -10.44 19.99 6.73
N ILE A 73 -9.66 19.81 5.66
CA ILE A 73 -9.60 20.76 4.53
C ILE A 73 -10.93 20.79 3.78
N GLU A 74 -11.48 19.63 3.40
CA GLU A 74 -12.76 19.54 2.70
C GLU A 74 -13.87 20.30 3.44
N TRP A 75 -13.97 20.11 4.76
CA TRP A 75 -15.01 20.74 5.57
C TRP A 75 -14.73 22.21 5.87
N TRP A 76 -13.48 22.65 5.83
CA TRP A 76 -13.17 24.08 5.90
C TRP A 76 -13.58 24.78 4.59
N ASP A 77 -13.26 24.18 3.44
CA ASP A 77 -13.59 24.73 2.12
C ASP A 77 -15.11 24.76 1.88
N SER A 78 -15.88 23.83 2.45
CA SER A 78 -17.34 23.84 2.44
C SER A 78 -17.98 24.80 3.46
N ALA A 79 -17.18 25.49 4.27
CA ALA A 79 -17.60 26.33 5.41
C ALA A 79 -18.34 25.57 6.54
N ASP A 80 -18.25 24.24 6.58
CA ASP A 80 -18.77 23.42 7.68
C ASP A 80 -17.89 23.52 8.93
N TRP A 81 -16.58 23.69 8.75
CA TRP A 81 -15.56 23.83 9.80
C TRP A 81 -14.77 25.14 9.67
N SER A 82 -14.14 25.55 10.78
CA SER A 82 -13.17 26.64 10.78
C SER A 82 -11.76 26.12 10.53
N GLU A 83 -10.87 27.01 10.08
CA GLU A 83 -9.43 26.77 9.89
C GLU A 83 -8.75 26.17 11.15
N HIS A 84 -9.28 26.46 12.35
CA HIS A 84 -8.80 25.87 13.60
C HIS A 84 -8.82 24.33 13.58
N ARG A 85 -9.83 23.71 12.96
CA ARG A 85 -9.92 22.24 12.85
C ARG A 85 -8.82 21.65 11.97
N VAL A 86 -8.35 22.40 10.98
CA VAL A 86 -7.20 22.02 10.14
C VAL A 86 -5.93 22.00 10.99
N HIS A 87 -5.73 23.01 11.84
CA HIS A 87 -4.59 23.05 12.76
C HIS A 87 -4.61 21.88 13.75
N GLU A 88 -5.76 21.52 14.31
CA GLU A 88 -5.92 20.35 15.18
C GLU A 88 -5.55 19.05 14.45
N ALA A 89 -6.10 18.81 13.26
CA ALA A 89 -5.81 17.61 12.47
C ALA A 89 -4.32 17.51 12.08
N LEU A 90 -3.67 18.63 11.75
CA LEU A 90 -2.23 18.66 11.47
C LEU A 90 -1.38 18.37 12.72
N ALA A 91 -1.81 18.82 13.90
CA ALA A 91 -1.12 18.52 15.15
C ALA A 91 -1.19 17.02 15.47
N GLU A 92 -2.36 16.39 15.28
CA GLU A 92 -2.54 14.94 15.44
C GLU A 92 -1.66 14.15 14.45
N TYR A 93 -1.73 14.47 13.15
CA TYR A 93 -0.92 13.84 12.10
C TYR A 93 0.60 13.85 12.39
N ARG A 94 1.10 14.99 12.91
CA ARG A 94 2.50 15.17 13.29
C ARG A 94 2.87 14.40 14.55
N SER A 95 1.96 14.31 15.52
CA SER A 95 2.18 13.57 16.77
C SER A 95 2.26 12.06 16.52
N ASP A 96 1.41 11.54 15.63
CA ASP A 96 1.47 10.15 15.16
C ASP A 96 2.76 9.83 14.38
N ALA A 97 3.38 10.84 13.74
CA ALA A 97 4.67 10.67 13.07
C ALA A 97 5.83 10.41 14.05
N ILE A 98 5.71 10.91 15.29
CA ILE A 98 6.75 10.85 16.32
C ILE A 98 6.63 9.57 17.16
N SER A 99 5.48 8.89 17.12
CA SER A 99 5.17 7.73 17.97
C SER A 99 5.09 6.35 17.26
N PRO A 100 6.08 5.88 16.46
CA PRO A 100 6.13 4.47 16.08
C PRO A 100 6.59 3.55 17.23
N SER A 101 7.28 4.09 18.25
CA SER A 101 8.02 3.29 19.26
C SER A 101 7.48 3.39 20.70
N ALA A 102 6.60 4.35 21.02
CA ALA A 102 6.24 4.62 22.42
C ALA A 102 5.07 3.78 22.97
N ARG A 103 4.32 3.08 22.10
CA ARG A 103 3.16 2.28 22.53
C ARG A 103 3.51 0.84 22.98
N GLU A 104 4.76 0.40 22.85
CA GLU A 104 5.17 -0.98 23.19
C GLU A 104 6.16 -1.06 24.38
N ALA A 105 6.47 0.07 25.02
CA ALA A 105 7.46 0.15 26.11
C ALA A 105 6.87 0.58 27.47
N LEU A 106 5.74 -0.02 27.87
CA LEU A 106 5.32 0.01 29.28
C LEU A 106 5.53 -1.40 29.87
N PRO A 107 6.65 -1.67 30.57
CA PRO A 107 6.73 -2.86 31.39
C PRO A 107 5.68 -2.76 32.50
N HIS A 108 4.89 -3.82 32.65
CA HIS A 108 4.00 -4.02 33.78
C HIS A 108 4.81 -3.90 35.07
N SER A 109 4.66 -2.78 35.78
CA SER A 109 5.10 -2.66 37.16
C SER A 109 4.22 -3.56 38.02
N GLU A 110 4.68 -4.77 38.33
CA GLU A 110 4.10 -5.59 39.39
C GLU A 110 4.43 -4.94 40.75
N PRO A 111 3.43 -4.72 41.62
CA PRO A 111 3.69 -4.24 42.98
C PRO A 111 4.18 -5.40 43.86
N SER A 112 5.23 -5.12 44.64
CA SER A 112 5.72 -5.97 45.74
C SER A 112 4.77 -5.99 46.93
#